data_AF-A0A4R4Z398-F1
#
_entry.id   AF-A0A4R4Z398-F1
#
_cell.length_a   1.000
_cell.length_b   1.000
_cell.length_c   1.000
_cell.angle_alpha   90.00
_cell.angle_beta   90.00
_cell.angle_gamma   90.00
#
_symmetry.space_group_name_H-M   'P 1'
#
loop_
_entity.id
_entity.type
_entity.pdbx_description
1 polymer ?
#
loop_
_entity_poly.entity_id
_entity_poly.type
_entity_poly.pdbx_seq_one_letter_code
_entity_poly.pdbx_strand_id
1 'polypeptide(L)'
;MEGDSTISEKFDVALTIKNGWCELSVETDEQTHSFKATFMRNALNNLVEATLALAEGADVACVLWGGEGNAPGANVFLDMSLDHYGNMGVAVHEAEHWTWLQPTTKWTPRRGKCLLEAYVPFSGFLVGLTRELQRIRVNDTDESAFITQWRHSFPAAKFEALERIGGRHGYIPRSKEELNRLSNP
;
A
#
# COMPACT_ATOMS: atom_id res chain seq x y z
N MET A 1 -6.09 -10.12 27.16
CA MET A 1 -4.68 -9.70 27.17
C MET A 1 -4.63 -8.48 26.29
N GLU A 2 -4.66 -7.29 26.89
CA GLU A 2 -4.31 -6.06 26.17
C GLU A 2 -2.80 -6.15 25.95
N GLY A 3 -2.40 -6.44 24.72
CA GLY A 3 -1.02 -6.23 24.33
C GLY A 3 -0.83 -4.73 24.27
N ASP A 4 0.08 -4.19 25.07
CA ASP A 4 0.59 -2.83 24.87
C ASP A 4 1.12 -2.77 23.43
N SER A 5 0.34 -2.19 22.52
CA SER A 5 0.80 -1.95 21.16
C SER A 5 1.82 -0.82 21.26
N THR A 6 3.10 -1.18 21.38
CA THR A 6 4.19 -0.21 21.27
C THR A 6 4.09 0.46 19.90
N ILE A 7 4.06 1.79 19.91
CA ILE A 7 4.14 2.61 18.70
C ILE A 7 5.45 2.21 17.99
N SER A 8 5.36 1.74 16.75
CA SER A 8 6.55 1.45 15.95
C SER A 8 7.15 2.80 15.54
N GLU A 9 8.41 3.05 15.90
CA GLU A 9 9.12 4.27 15.52
C GLU A 9 9.44 4.25 14.01
N LYS A 10 9.64 3.05 13.45
CA LYS A 10 9.83 2.84 12.01
C LYS A 10 8.60 2.25 11.35
N PHE A 11 8.16 2.86 10.24
CA PHE A 11 7.19 2.27 9.31
C PHE A 11 7.47 2.74 7.89
N ASP A 12 8.22 1.95 7.15
CA ASP A 12 8.59 2.25 5.78
C ASP A 12 7.74 1.41 4.81
N VAL A 13 7.24 2.08 3.78
CA VAL A 13 6.48 1.48 2.69
C VAL A 13 7.32 1.53 1.44
N ALA A 14 7.51 0.39 0.79
CA ALA A 14 8.14 0.27 -0.50
C ALA A 14 7.21 -0.42 -1.50
N LEU A 15 7.15 0.10 -2.72
CA LEU A 15 6.38 -0.51 -3.81
C LEU A 15 7.32 -0.93 -4.93
N THR A 16 7.34 -2.22 -5.25
CA THR A 16 8.13 -2.74 -6.37
C THR A 16 7.23 -3.27 -7.47
N ILE A 17 7.43 -2.77 -8.70
CA ILE A 17 6.75 -3.30 -9.89
C ILE A 17 7.71 -4.20 -10.63
N LYS A 18 7.43 -5.51 -10.66
CA LYS A 18 8.30 -6.46 -11.36
C LYS A 18 7.54 -7.69 -11.82
N ASN A 19 7.85 -8.19 -13.02
CA ASN A 19 7.41 -9.51 -13.50
C ASN A 19 5.88 -9.76 -13.46
N GLY A 20 5.04 -8.74 -13.67
CA GLY A 20 3.58 -8.90 -13.58
C GLY A 20 2.96 -8.60 -12.23
N TRP A 21 3.76 -8.21 -11.23
CA TRP A 21 3.31 -7.99 -9.85
C TRP A 21 3.57 -6.56 -9.39
N CYS A 22 2.70 -6.09 -8.50
CA CYS A 22 2.97 -4.97 -7.62
C CYS A 22 3.20 -5.53 -6.21
N GLU A 23 4.42 -5.46 -5.72
CA GLU A 23 4.79 -5.88 -4.37
C GLU A 23 4.75 -4.68 -3.44
N LEU A 24 4.01 -4.82 -2.34
CA LEU A 24 4.00 -3.90 -1.21
C LEU A 24 4.84 -4.50 -0.10
N SER A 25 5.94 -3.83 0.23
CA SER A 25 6.78 -4.17 1.37
C SER A 25 6.55 -3.16 2.49
N VAL A 26 6.39 -3.68 3.70
CA VAL A 26 6.23 -2.91 4.92
C VAL A 26 7.34 -3.30 5.88
N GLU A 27 8.16 -2.33 6.25
CA GLU A 27 9.23 -2.51 7.23
C GLU A 27 8.87 -1.78 8.52
N THR A 28 8.92 -2.52 9.62
CA THR A 28 8.76 -2.04 10.99
C THR A 28 10.07 -2.22 11.76
N ASP A 29 10.12 -1.78 13.02
CA ASP A 29 11.30 -1.99 13.87
C ASP A 29 11.64 -3.47 14.07
N GLU A 30 10.63 -4.35 14.02
CA GLU A 30 10.79 -5.78 14.34
C GLU A 30 10.94 -6.66 13.10
N GLN A 31 10.29 -6.26 12.00
CA GLN A 31 10.07 -7.16 10.87
C GLN A 31 9.81 -6.43 9.56
N THR A 32 10.20 -7.10 8.47
CA THR A 32 9.81 -6.74 7.10
C THR A 32 8.86 -7.79 6.55
N HIS A 33 7.71 -7.33 6.03
CA HIS A 33 6.74 -8.17 5.33
C HIS A 33 6.58 -7.68 3.90
N SER A 34 6.36 -8.62 2.98
CA SER A 34 6.13 -8.31 1.56
C SER A 34 4.91 -9.05 1.04
N PHE A 35 4.02 -8.32 0.37
CA PHE A 35 2.75 -8.82 -0.14
C PHE A 35 2.63 -8.50 -1.63
N LYS A 36 2.28 -9.51 -2.44
CA LYS A 36 2.22 -9.36 -3.90
C LYS A 36 0.79 -9.25 -4.39
N ALA A 37 0.53 -8.26 -5.24
CA ALA A 37 -0.70 -8.13 -6.00
C ALA A 37 -0.46 -8.43 -7.49
N THR A 38 -1.36 -9.18 -8.13
CA THR A 38 -1.25 -9.47 -9.58
C THR A 38 -1.87 -8.37 -10.42
N PHE A 39 -1.73 -8.48 -11.74
CA PHE A 39 -2.43 -7.63 -12.69
C PHE A 39 -3.95 -7.86 -12.74
N MET A 40 -4.53 -8.86 -12.08
CA MET A 40 -5.99 -9.08 -12.16
C MET A 40 -6.80 -8.01 -11.42
N ARG A 41 -6.16 -7.27 -10.50
CA ARG A 41 -6.81 -6.22 -9.72
C ARG A 41 -5.88 -5.01 -9.66
N ASN A 42 -6.48 -3.82 -9.75
CA ASN A 42 -5.73 -2.59 -9.56
C ASN A 42 -5.58 -2.28 -8.05
N ALA A 43 -4.86 -3.15 -7.33
CA ALA A 43 -4.67 -3.05 -5.87
C ALA A 43 -3.96 -1.75 -5.47
N LEU A 44 -3.01 -1.28 -6.30
CA LEU A 44 -2.37 0.03 -6.14
C LEU A 44 -3.39 1.17 -6.15
N ASN A 45 -4.30 1.22 -7.14
CA ASN A 45 -5.35 2.25 -7.15
C ASN A 45 -6.22 2.19 -5.89
N ASN A 46 -6.57 0.98 -5.44
CA ASN A 46 -7.38 0.82 -4.23
C ASN A 46 -6.64 1.31 -2.97
N LEU A 47 -5.33 1.06 -2.88
CA LEU A 47 -4.50 1.58 -1.80
C LEU A 47 -4.45 3.11 -1.81
N VAL A 48 -4.21 3.70 -2.98
CA VAL A 48 -4.19 5.16 -3.16
C VAL A 48 -5.54 5.77 -2.78
N GLU A 49 -6.64 5.15 -3.19
CA GLU A 49 -8.01 5.59 -2.90
C GLU A 49 -8.33 5.49 -1.40
N ALA A 50 -7.94 4.40 -0.75
CA ALA A 50 -8.08 4.23 0.70
C ALA A 50 -7.26 5.27 1.48
N THR A 51 -6.02 5.54 1.07
CA THR A 51 -5.19 6.56 1.71
C THR A 51 -5.77 7.96 1.53
N LEU A 52 -6.31 8.29 0.35
CA LEU A 52 -7.01 9.55 0.14
C LEU A 52 -8.24 9.67 1.04
N ALA A 53 -9.06 8.63 1.14
CA ALA A 53 -10.23 8.65 2.00
C ALA A 53 -9.87 8.95 3.47
N LEU A 54 -8.81 8.32 4.00
CA LEU A 54 -8.31 8.62 5.35
C LEU A 54 -7.83 10.07 5.46
N ALA A 55 -7.07 10.56 4.48
CA ALA A 55 -6.59 11.94 4.45
C ALA A 55 -7.72 12.99 4.34
N GLU A 56 -8.87 12.60 3.79
CA GLU A 56 -10.09 13.41 3.67
C GLU A 56 -11.03 13.28 4.89
N GLY A 57 -10.64 12.50 5.91
CA GLY A 57 -11.35 12.40 7.18
C GLY A 57 -12.18 11.12 7.37
N ALA A 58 -11.97 10.08 6.57
CA ALA A 58 -12.51 8.76 6.90
C ALA A 58 -11.81 8.17 8.12
N ASP A 59 -12.57 7.55 9.03
CA ASP A 59 -12.03 6.92 10.24
C ASP A 59 -11.30 5.61 9.92
N VAL A 60 -11.78 4.87 8.92
CA VAL A 60 -11.29 3.54 8.56
C VAL A 60 -11.29 3.33 7.05
N ALA A 61 -10.33 2.56 6.57
CA ALA A 61 -10.26 2.09 5.19
C ALA A 61 -9.72 0.66 5.15
N CYS A 62 -10.13 -0.09 4.11
CA CYS A 62 -9.70 -1.47 3.93
C CYS A 62 -9.36 -1.72 2.47
N VAL A 63 -8.22 -2.36 2.22
CA VAL A 63 -7.75 -2.71 0.89
C VAL A 63 -7.51 -4.21 0.84
N LEU A 64 -8.10 -4.88 -0.15
CA LEU A 64 -7.72 -6.25 -0.48
C LEU A 64 -6.54 -6.22 -1.46
N TRP A 65 -5.38 -6.65 -0.99
CA TRP A 65 -4.13 -6.74 -1.73
C TRP A 65 -3.87 -8.19 -2.13
N GLY A 66 -3.98 -8.44 -3.43
CA GLY A 66 -4.39 -9.75 -3.92
C GLY A 66 -3.51 -10.35 -5.00
N GLY A 67 -2.87 -11.47 -4.68
CA GLY A 67 -2.08 -12.30 -5.57
C GLY A 67 -2.85 -13.54 -6.06
N GLU A 68 -2.36 -14.16 -7.13
CA GLU A 68 -2.90 -15.42 -7.64
C GLU A 68 -2.33 -16.58 -6.82
N GLY A 69 -3.18 -17.57 -6.54
CA GLY A 69 -2.80 -18.81 -5.88
C GLY A 69 -3.16 -18.86 -4.39
N ASN A 70 -2.72 -19.95 -3.76
CA ASN A 70 -3.08 -20.35 -2.39
C ASN A 70 -1.90 -20.26 -1.41
N ALA A 71 -0.80 -19.59 -1.79
CA ALA A 71 0.35 -19.44 -0.92
C ALA A 71 -0.01 -18.56 0.30
N PRO A 72 0.50 -18.86 1.50
CA PRO A 72 0.40 -17.96 2.65
C PRO A 72 0.87 -16.55 2.31
N GLY A 73 0.17 -15.52 2.80
CA GLY A 73 0.45 -14.12 2.47
C GLY A 73 0.19 -13.69 1.01
N ALA A 74 -0.28 -14.56 0.12
CA ALA A 74 -0.60 -14.18 -1.27
C ALA A 74 -1.80 -13.24 -1.35
N ASN A 75 -2.72 -13.32 -0.39
CA ASN A 75 -3.95 -12.55 -0.37
C ASN A 75 -4.13 -11.97 1.02
N VAL A 76 -4.09 -10.65 1.12
CA VAL A 76 -4.15 -9.96 2.40
C VAL A 76 -5.14 -8.80 2.41
N PHE A 77 -5.79 -8.60 3.54
CA PHE A 77 -6.49 -7.37 3.87
C PHE A 77 -5.54 -6.42 4.56
N LEU A 78 -5.45 -5.19 4.08
CA LEU A 78 -4.81 -4.08 4.78
C LEU A 78 -5.92 -3.24 5.39
N ASP A 79 -6.02 -3.33 6.70
CA ASP A 79 -6.96 -2.57 7.51
C ASP A 79 -6.22 -1.36 8.07
N MET A 80 -6.76 -0.17 7.79
CA MET A 80 -6.19 1.09 8.25
C MET A 80 -7.27 1.84 9.02
N SER A 81 -6.88 2.42 10.14
CA SER A 81 -7.70 3.30 10.96
C SER A 81 -6.92 4.55 11.30
N LEU A 82 -7.55 5.71 11.31
CA LEU A 82 -6.93 6.98 11.65
C LEU A 82 -7.58 7.53 12.92
N ASP A 83 -6.79 7.87 13.92
CA ASP A 83 -7.29 8.48 15.14
C ASP A 83 -7.28 10.02 15.07
N HIS A 84 -7.84 10.66 16.10
CA HIS A 84 -7.90 12.12 16.17
C HIS A 84 -6.55 12.80 16.46
N TYR A 85 -5.51 12.04 16.79
CA TYR A 85 -4.14 12.53 16.95
C TYR A 85 -3.34 12.47 15.64
N GLY A 86 -3.89 11.90 14.57
CA GLY A 86 -3.21 11.73 13.29
C GLY A 86 -2.27 10.52 13.27
N ASN A 87 -2.47 9.56 14.17
CA ASN A 87 -1.81 8.26 14.13
C ASN A 87 -2.71 7.26 13.43
N MET A 88 -2.08 6.39 12.65
CA MET A 88 -2.74 5.34 11.90
C MET A 88 -2.44 3.98 12.53
N GLY A 89 -3.49 3.25 12.89
CA GLY A 89 -3.41 1.81 13.16
C GLY A 89 -3.48 1.05 11.85
N VAL A 90 -2.51 0.18 11.57
CA VAL A 90 -2.47 -0.71 10.40
C VAL A 90 -2.44 -2.15 10.87
N ALA A 91 -3.33 -2.97 10.34
CA ALA A 91 -3.28 -4.41 10.49
C ALA A 91 -3.32 -5.10 9.12
N VAL A 92 -2.47 -6.10 8.93
CA VAL A 92 -2.46 -6.93 7.72
C VAL A 92 -2.89 -8.34 8.06
N HIS A 93 -4.01 -8.77 7.49
CA HIS A 93 -4.57 -10.10 7.72
C HIS A 93 -4.50 -10.93 6.46
N GLU A 94 -4.22 -12.23 6.56
CA GLU A 94 -4.48 -13.16 5.45
C GLU A 94 -5.97 -13.16 5.11
N ALA A 95 -6.31 -13.40 3.85
CA ALA A 95 -7.67 -13.81 3.50
C ALA A 95 -7.90 -15.25 3.97
N GLU A 96 -8.99 -15.52 4.70
CA GLU A 96 -9.33 -16.87 5.19
C GLU A 96 -9.46 -17.88 4.05
N HIS A 97 -9.90 -17.42 2.87
CA HIS A 97 -10.03 -18.24 1.67
C HIS A 97 -9.39 -17.57 0.45
N TRP A 98 -8.47 -18.30 -0.19
CA TRP A 98 -7.75 -17.87 -1.40
C TRP A 98 -8.60 -17.92 -2.68
N THR A 99 -9.75 -18.58 -2.64
CA THR A 99 -10.63 -18.80 -3.80
C THR A 99 -11.38 -17.54 -4.24
N TRP A 100 -11.11 -16.40 -3.61
CA TRP A 100 -11.83 -15.17 -3.85
C TRP A 100 -11.69 -14.57 -5.25
N LEU A 101 -10.60 -14.90 -5.94
CA LEU A 101 -10.35 -14.52 -7.33
C LEU A 101 -10.98 -15.50 -8.33
N GLN A 102 -11.56 -16.61 -7.87
CA GLN A 102 -12.18 -17.59 -8.76
C GLN A 102 -13.56 -17.08 -9.22
N PRO A 103 -13.79 -16.85 -10.53
CA PRO A 103 -15.04 -16.26 -11.03
C PRO A 103 -16.30 -17.07 -10.70
N THR A 104 -16.15 -18.37 -10.45
CA THR A 104 -17.24 -19.31 -10.19
C THR A 104 -17.58 -19.47 -8.72
N THR A 105 -16.79 -18.91 -7.82
CA THR A 105 -16.91 -19.14 -6.38
C THR A 105 -17.62 -17.97 -5.73
N LYS A 106 -18.81 -18.20 -5.18
CA LYS A 106 -19.45 -17.24 -4.26
C LYS A 106 -18.75 -17.35 -2.92
N TRP A 107 -18.21 -16.25 -2.44
CA TRP A 107 -17.51 -16.19 -1.16
C TRP A 107 -17.77 -14.84 -0.51
N THR A 108 -17.55 -14.78 0.81
CA THR A 108 -17.58 -13.54 1.59
C THR A 108 -16.19 -13.25 2.12
N PRO A 109 -15.72 -11.99 2.07
CA PRO A 109 -14.43 -11.63 2.63
C PRO A 109 -14.39 -11.90 4.13
N ARG A 110 -13.36 -12.65 4.54
CA ARG A 110 -13.08 -12.94 5.94
C ARG A 110 -11.59 -12.85 6.19
N ARG A 111 -11.23 -12.22 7.31
CA ARG A 111 -9.86 -12.08 7.78
C ARG A 111 -9.46 -13.38 8.48
N GLY A 112 -8.31 -13.92 8.08
CA GLY A 112 -7.65 -15.05 8.70
C GLY A 112 -6.62 -14.56 9.73
N LYS A 113 -5.43 -15.18 9.70
CA LYS A 113 -4.34 -14.86 10.61
C LYS A 113 -3.87 -13.41 10.43
N CYS A 114 -3.66 -12.70 11.54
CA CYS A 114 -2.96 -11.43 11.54
C CYS A 114 -1.46 -11.65 11.31
N LEU A 115 -0.90 -10.99 10.30
CA LEU A 115 0.49 -11.08 9.88
C LEU A 115 1.34 -9.92 10.40
N LEU A 116 0.73 -8.74 10.52
CA LEU A 116 1.38 -7.51 10.92
C LEU A 116 0.37 -6.61 11.63
N GLU A 117 0.79 -6.00 12.73
CA GLU A 117 0.09 -4.89 13.37
C GLU A 117 1.11 -3.79 13.64
N ALA A 118 0.74 -2.56 13.34
CA ALA A 118 1.58 -1.40 13.59
C ALA A 118 0.70 -0.19 13.92
N TYR A 119 1.24 0.70 14.73
CA TYR A 119 0.62 1.98 15.03
C TYR A 119 1.66 3.09 14.82
N VAL A 120 1.38 3.98 13.87
CA VAL A 120 2.41 4.81 13.21
C VAL A 120 1.87 6.20 12.87
N PRO A 121 2.72 7.23 12.74
CA PRO A 121 2.27 8.54 12.27
C PRO A 121 1.73 8.45 10.83
N PHE A 122 0.48 8.88 10.62
CA PHE A 122 -0.14 8.85 9.28
C PHE A 122 0.64 9.72 8.27
N SER A 123 1.22 10.83 8.74
CA SER A 123 2.07 11.71 7.92
C SER A 123 3.27 10.96 7.35
N GLY A 124 3.92 10.10 8.14
CA GLY A 124 5.05 9.29 7.70
C GLY A 124 4.65 8.31 6.60
N PHE A 125 3.56 7.58 6.82
CA PHE A 125 2.98 6.68 5.82
C PHE A 125 2.61 7.41 4.52
N LEU A 126 1.90 8.53 4.63
CA LEU A 126 1.46 9.34 3.49
C LEU A 126 2.65 9.80 2.65
N VAL A 127 3.70 10.33 3.29
CA VAL A 127 4.92 10.79 2.62
C VAL A 127 5.66 9.61 1.97
N GLY A 128 5.79 8.49 2.67
CA GLY A 128 6.40 7.27 2.15
C GLY A 128 5.69 6.74 0.91
N LEU A 129 4.37 6.54 1.01
CA LEU A 129 3.55 6.08 -0.12
C LEU A 129 3.60 7.06 -1.30
N THR A 130 3.48 8.36 -1.05
CA THR A 130 3.54 9.38 -2.12
C THR A 130 4.88 9.35 -2.85
N ARG A 131 5.99 9.15 -2.12
CA ARG A 131 7.32 9.00 -2.73
C ARG A 131 7.42 7.76 -3.61
N GLU A 132 6.89 6.63 -3.17
CA GLU A 132 6.88 5.40 -3.96
C GLU A 132 6.00 5.53 -5.22
N LEU A 133 4.87 6.22 -5.13
CA LEU A 133 4.04 6.53 -6.29
C LEU A 133 4.76 7.45 -7.28
N GLN A 134 5.51 8.44 -6.78
CA GLN A 134 6.34 9.28 -7.64
C GLN A 134 7.40 8.45 -8.37
N ARG A 135 8.07 7.52 -7.66
CA ARG A 135 9.04 6.59 -8.25
C ARG A 135 8.40 5.75 -9.38
N ILE A 136 7.24 5.17 -9.13
CA ILE A 136 6.48 4.39 -10.13
C ILE A 136 6.13 5.25 -11.34
N ARG A 137 5.61 6.47 -11.14
CA ARG A 137 5.25 7.40 -12.22
C ARG A 137 6.46 7.76 -13.10
N VAL A 138 7.65 7.82 -12.53
CA VAL A 138 8.85 8.25 -13.27
C VAL A 138 9.55 7.09 -13.97
N ASN A 139 9.53 5.90 -13.35
CA ASN A 139 10.36 4.76 -13.76
C ASN A 139 9.58 3.60 -14.37
N ASP A 140 8.30 3.43 -14.01
CA ASP A 140 7.52 2.25 -14.34
C ASP A 140 6.36 2.52 -15.31
N THR A 141 6.05 3.78 -15.63
CA THR A 141 5.00 4.16 -16.59
C THR A 141 5.53 4.59 -17.95
N ASP A 142 4.75 4.31 -19.00
CA ASP A 142 4.96 4.86 -20.35
C ASP A 142 4.36 6.28 -20.52
N GLU A 143 4.42 6.81 -21.75
CA GLU A 143 3.89 8.13 -22.11
C GLU A 143 2.38 8.28 -21.88
N SER A 144 1.63 7.18 -21.82
CA SER A 144 0.20 7.15 -21.54
C SER A 144 -0.14 6.99 -20.06
N ALA A 145 0.88 7.07 -19.19
CA ALA A 145 0.80 6.75 -17.76
C ALA A 145 0.38 5.29 -17.50
N PHE A 146 0.74 4.37 -18.39
CA PHE A 146 0.46 2.94 -18.22
C PHE A 146 1.66 2.20 -17.63
N ILE A 147 1.44 1.44 -16.56
CA ILE A 147 2.48 0.66 -15.87
C ILE A 147 2.70 -0.66 -16.64
N THR A 148 3.65 -0.64 -17.58
CA THR A 148 3.83 -1.72 -18.57
C THR A 148 3.97 -3.12 -17.94
N GLN A 149 4.75 -3.24 -16.87
CA GLN A 149 5.01 -4.54 -16.24
C GLN A 149 3.81 -5.08 -15.44
N TRP A 150 2.94 -4.22 -14.92
CA TRP A 150 1.79 -4.63 -14.09
C TRP A 150 0.45 -4.54 -14.81
N ARG A 151 0.43 -3.96 -16.03
CA ARG A 151 -0.73 -3.88 -16.94
C ARG A 151 -1.91 -3.05 -16.42
N HIS A 152 -1.64 -2.03 -15.59
CA HIS A 152 -2.64 -1.08 -15.11
C HIS A 152 -2.23 0.36 -15.41
N SER A 153 -3.21 1.23 -15.59
CA SER A 153 -2.98 2.68 -15.60
C SER A 153 -2.57 3.18 -14.22
N PHE A 154 -1.60 4.07 -14.18
CA PHE A 154 -1.21 4.79 -12.98
C PHE A 154 -2.34 5.74 -12.53
N PRO A 155 -2.67 5.81 -11.22
CA PRO A 155 -3.78 6.61 -10.73
C PRO A 155 -3.41 8.11 -10.64
N ALA A 156 -3.13 8.75 -11.79
CA ALA A 156 -2.52 10.09 -11.88
C ALA A 156 -3.28 11.18 -11.09
N ALA A 157 -4.60 11.31 -11.31
CA ALA A 157 -5.40 12.32 -10.62
C ALA A 157 -5.42 12.14 -9.09
N LYS A 158 -5.44 10.88 -8.64
CA LYS A 158 -5.40 10.56 -7.20
C LYS A 158 -4.01 10.81 -6.60
N PHE A 159 -2.96 10.48 -7.35
CA PHE A 159 -1.59 10.80 -6.96
C PHE A 159 -1.40 12.31 -6.81
N GLU A 160 -1.88 13.13 -7.74
CA GLU A 160 -1.79 14.60 -7.65
C GLU A 160 -2.55 15.15 -6.43
N ALA A 161 -3.66 14.52 -6.03
CA ALA A 161 -4.35 14.85 -4.79
C ALA A 161 -3.50 14.49 -3.56
N LEU A 162 -2.90 13.30 -3.53
CA LEU A 162 -1.97 12.89 -2.46
C LEU A 162 -0.76 13.81 -2.37
N GLU A 163 -0.15 14.24 -3.49
CA GLU A 163 0.98 15.18 -3.48
C GLU A 163 0.61 16.49 -2.81
N ARG A 164 -0.59 17.03 -3.10
CA ARG A 164 -1.06 18.29 -2.52
C ARG A 164 -1.31 18.19 -1.02
N ILE A 165 -1.78 17.04 -0.54
CA ILE A 165 -1.99 16.77 0.89
C ILE A 165 -0.64 16.52 1.56
N GLY A 166 0.16 15.61 1.00
CA GLY A 166 1.49 15.24 1.49
C GLY A 166 2.42 16.44 1.60
N GLY A 167 2.31 17.44 0.72
CA GLY A 167 3.08 18.68 0.83
C GLY A 167 2.89 19.42 2.16
N ARG A 168 1.71 19.29 2.80
CA ARG A 168 1.43 19.84 4.14
C ARG A 168 2.10 19.03 5.26
N HIS A 169 2.49 17.79 4.95
CA HIS A 169 3.14 16.85 5.86
C HIS A 169 4.64 16.65 5.53
N GLY A 170 5.23 17.54 4.71
CA GLY A 170 6.66 17.53 4.41
C GLY A 170 7.07 16.67 3.21
N TYR A 171 6.13 16.19 2.39
CA TYR A 171 6.48 15.64 1.08
C TYR A 171 7.07 16.72 0.18
N ILE A 172 8.22 16.43 -0.41
CA ILE A 172 8.90 17.28 -1.39
C ILE A 172 9.10 16.42 -2.65
N PRO A 173 8.53 16.80 -3.80
CA PRO A 173 8.76 16.11 -5.06
C PRO A 173 10.25 16.04 -5.38
N ARG A 174 10.74 14.85 -5.75
CA ARG A 174 12.15 14.63 -6.13
C ARG A 174 12.34 14.62 -7.65
N SER A 175 13.54 14.96 -8.10
CA SER A 175 13.92 14.85 -9.50
C SER A 175 14.06 13.37 -9.90
N LYS A 176 14.02 13.08 -11.21
CA LYS A 176 14.23 11.72 -11.73
C LYS A 176 15.60 11.17 -11.34
N GLU A 177 16.64 12.00 -11.38
CA GLU A 177 18.00 11.65 -10.99
C GLU A 177 18.07 11.28 -9.50
N GLU A 178 17.38 12.02 -8.64
CA GLU A 178 17.32 11.75 -7.19
C GLU A 178 16.61 10.43 -6.90
N LEU A 179 15.46 10.17 -7.55
CA LEU A 179 14.72 8.93 -7.40
C LEU A 179 15.53 7.71 -7.85
N ASN A 180 16.29 7.83 -8.93
CA ASN A 180 17.13 6.75 -9.46
C ASN A 180 18.32 6.40 -8.55
N ARG A 181 18.87 7.38 -7.82
CA ARG A 181 19.93 7.11 -6.83
C ARG A 181 19.43 6.32 -5.63
N LEU A 182 18.17 6.51 -5.25
CA LEU A 182 17.57 5.86 -4.07
C LEU A 182 17.08 4.45 -4.35
N SER A 183 16.81 4.14 -5.62
CA SER A 183 16.29 2.84 -6.06
C SER A 183 17.39 1.79 -6.29
N ASN A 184 18.66 2.17 -6.24
CA ASN A 184 19.84 1.30 -6.39
C ASN A 184 20.71 1.35 -5.13
N PRO A 185 20.32 0.66 -4.04
CA PRO A 185 21.19 0.45 -2.88
C PRO A 185 22.39 -0.43 -3.22
#